data_AF-A0A4Y7J0A0-F1
#
_entry.id   AF-A0A4Y7J0A0-F1
#
_cell.length_a   1.000
_cell.length_b   1.000
_cell.length_c   1.000
_cell.angle_alpha   90.00
_cell.angle_beta   90.00
_cell.angle_gamma   90.00
#
_symmetry.space_group_name_H-M   'P 1'
#
loop_
_entity.id
_entity.type
_entity.pdbx_description
1 polymer ?
#
loop_
_entity_poly.entity_id
_entity_poly.type
_entity_poly.pdbx_seq_one_letter_code
_entity_poly.pdbx_strand_id
1 'polypeptide(L)'
;MAKNSISESSSGGCSYGIGEEETIIGPPDPEMLKNTPSNIARLEDVIDQCKGRHKYLAQTTSPSDGEDVRWYFCKIPLRINEVAASVPRTDIVGKSEYFRFSMRDSLALEASFLQEFAECSEGPRVHHVGAETKMNGQQQACSYGVDHSAELDAADEERIGVPVKGGLYEVDLVTRQCFPVYWTGENRRVLRGHWFGRKSGLDWLPVREDVAEQLEFAYRGQVWHQRRFQPSGLYAARVDLQGSSPGLHALFIGEDDNWEAWLNFGTAGFSNVISLRGNGIQLRRGCASPGSLKPTQDEIRQQKACTVFSH
;
A
#
# COMPACT_ATOMS: atom_id res chain seq x y z
N MET A 1 -42.36 -47.76 59.05
CA MET A 1 -41.12 -48.56 59.13
C MET A 1 -40.73 -48.99 57.72
N ALA A 2 -39.62 -48.48 57.19
CA ALA A 2 -38.69 -49.10 56.22
C ALA A 2 -37.95 -47.97 55.50
N LYS A 3 -36.62 -48.08 55.46
CA LYS A 3 -35.64 -47.03 55.18
C LYS A 3 -35.52 -46.75 53.68
N ASN A 4 -35.38 -45.47 53.34
CA ASN A 4 -35.03 -44.96 52.01
C ASN A 4 -33.53 -45.10 51.75
N SER A 5 -33.22 -45.50 50.53
CA SER A 5 -31.94 -45.37 49.83
C SER A 5 -32.11 -44.34 48.71
N ILE A 6 -31.29 -43.29 48.67
CA ILE A 6 -31.13 -42.43 47.47
C ILE A 6 -29.65 -42.07 47.32
N SER A 7 -29.14 -42.39 46.14
CA SER A 7 -27.79 -42.15 45.63
C SER A 7 -27.74 -40.89 44.75
N GLU A 8 -26.72 -40.07 45.03
CA GLU A 8 -25.82 -39.29 44.16
C GLU A 8 -26.34 -38.46 42.96
N SER A 9 -25.97 -37.17 42.99
CA SER A 9 -25.70 -36.35 41.80
C SER A 9 -24.45 -35.51 42.02
N SER A 10 -23.51 -35.60 41.08
CA SER A 10 -22.21 -34.93 41.01
C SER A 10 -22.33 -33.45 40.62
N SER A 11 -21.57 -32.57 41.30
CA SER A 11 -21.30 -31.19 40.88
C SER A 11 -19.80 -30.91 40.97
N GLY A 12 -19.12 -30.89 39.82
CA GLY A 12 -17.73 -30.48 39.67
C GLY A 12 -17.60 -28.96 39.66
N GLY A 13 -16.73 -28.42 40.53
CA GLY A 13 -16.44 -26.99 40.63
C GLY A 13 -15.43 -26.53 39.58
N CYS A 14 -15.74 -25.41 38.92
CA CYS A 14 -14.81 -24.65 38.10
C CYS A 14 -13.86 -23.84 38.99
N SER A 15 -12.56 -24.11 38.89
CA SER A 15 -11.51 -23.23 39.38
C SER A 15 -11.14 -22.19 38.32
N TYR A 16 -11.20 -20.92 38.69
CA TYR A 16 -10.77 -19.77 37.90
C TYR A 16 -9.28 -19.84 37.57
N GLY A 17 -8.95 -19.87 36.29
CA GLY A 17 -7.61 -19.56 35.78
C GLY A 17 -7.67 -18.21 35.09
N ILE A 18 -7.10 -17.19 35.72
CA ILE A 18 -6.82 -15.89 35.10
C ILE A 18 -5.68 -16.15 34.11
N GLY A 19 -6.01 -16.14 32.82
CA GLY A 19 -5.00 -16.16 31.76
C GLY A 19 -4.31 -14.81 31.73
N GLU A 20 -3.02 -14.81 32.07
CA GLU A 20 -2.13 -13.68 31.86
C GLU A 20 -2.00 -13.46 30.35
N GLU A 21 -2.60 -12.38 29.85
CA GLU A 21 -2.36 -11.87 28.51
C GLU A 21 -0.96 -11.22 28.53
N GLU A 22 0.04 -12.05 28.26
CA GLU A 22 1.43 -11.63 28.14
C GLU A 22 1.52 -10.69 26.93
N THR A 23 1.43 -9.39 27.20
CA THR A 23 1.75 -8.35 26.24
C THR A 23 3.26 -8.42 26.03
N ILE A 24 3.69 -9.19 25.03
CA ILE A 24 5.11 -9.32 24.67
C ILE A 24 5.58 -7.97 24.11
N ILE A 25 6.01 -7.08 25.00
CA ILE A 25 6.84 -5.91 24.68
C ILE A 25 8.29 -6.41 24.61
N GLY A 26 8.56 -7.24 23.60
CA GLY A 26 9.89 -7.70 23.23
C GLY A 26 10.11 -7.39 21.75
N PRO A 27 11.37 -7.15 21.33
CA PRO A 27 11.66 -7.00 19.90
C PRO A 27 11.15 -8.25 19.16
N PRO A 28 10.56 -8.09 17.96
CA PRO A 28 10.01 -9.21 17.21
C PRO A 28 11.08 -10.28 17.01
N ASP A 29 10.71 -11.54 17.24
CA ASP A 29 11.62 -12.69 17.09
C ASP A 29 12.33 -12.59 15.72
N PRO A 30 13.69 -12.55 15.68
CA PRO A 30 14.43 -12.38 14.44
C PRO A 30 14.12 -13.46 13.40
N GLU A 31 13.71 -14.67 13.82
CA GLU A 31 13.27 -15.71 12.88
C GLU A 31 11.99 -15.31 12.11
N MET A 32 11.09 -14.55 12.73
CA MET A 32 9.86 -14.04 12.09
C MET A 32 10.14 -12.93 11.06
N LEU A 33 11.31 -12.31 11.11
CA LEU A 33 11.72 -11.25 10.18
C LEU A 33 12.35 -11.80 8.89
N LYS A 34 12.66 -13.11 8.85
CA LYS A 34 13.27 -13.74 7.67
C LYS A 34 12.25 -13.94 6.56
N ASN A 35 12.70 -13.81 5.31
CA ASN A 35 11.91 -14.04 4.11
C ASN A 35 11.77 -15.54 3.79
N THR A 36 11.17 -16.31 4.70
CA THR A 36 10.90 -17.75 4.57
C THR A 36 9.46 -17.99 4.07
N PRO A 37 9.19 -19.13 3.41
CA PRO A 37 7.83 -19.48 2.97
C PRO A 37 6.80 -19.50 4.09
N SER A 38 7.18 -19.96 5.30
CA SER A 38 6.28 -20.00 6.46
C SER A 38 5.88 -18.61 6.94
N ASN A 39 6.83 -17.67 6.98
CA ASN A 39 6.56 -16.29 7.40
C ASN A 39 5.73 -15.54 6.35
N ILE A 40 5.97 -15.82 5.06
CA ILE A 40 5.16 -15.29 3.95
C ILE A 40 3.72 -15.77 4.07
N ALA A 41 3.49 -17.07 4.18
CA ALA A 41 2.15 -17.65 4.29
C ALA A 41 1.38 -17.09 5.50
N ARG A 42 2.04 -16.96 6.66
CA ARG A 42 1.42 -16.35 7.84
C ARG A 42 0.96 -14.91 7.60
N LEU A 43 1.72 -14.11 6.85
CA LEU A 43 1.34 -12.73 6.54
C LEU A 43 0.24 -12.66 5.47
N GLU A 44 0.23 -13.59 4.51
CA GLU A 44 -0.88 -13.76 3.57
C GLU A 44 -2.19 -14.05 4.32
N ASP A 45 -2.16 -14.99 5.28
CA ASP A 45 -3.31 -15.32 6.14
C ASP A 45 -3.81 -14.11 6.95
N VAL A 46 -2.89 -13.27 7.46
CA VAL A 46 -3.23 -12.03 8.18
C VAL A 46 -3.95 -11.06 7.24
N ILE A 47 -3.40 -10.81 6.06
CA ILE A 47 -4.00 -9.92 5.05
C ILE A 47 -5.39 -10.43 4.63
N ASP A 48 -5.55 -11.74 4.45
CA ASP A 48 -6.83 -12.35 4.08
C ASP A 48 -7.93 -12.11 5.12
N GLN A 49 -7.55 -12.00 6.41
CA GLN A 49 -8.46 -11.72 7.50
C GLN A 49 -8.73 -10.21 7.70
N CYS A 50 -7.90 -9.34 7.11
CA CYS A 50 -8.08 -7.89 7.23
C CYS A 50 -9.34 -7.41 6.49
N LYS A 51 -10.26 -6.74 7.21
CA LYS A 51 -11.45 -6.13 6.59
C LYS A 51 -11.10 -5.15 5.46
N GLY A 52 -10.01 -4.40 5.62
CA GLY A 52 -9.50 -3.46 4.61
C GLY A 52 -9.19 -4.12 3.26
N ARG A 53 -8.87 -5.42 3.24
CA ARG A 53 -8.56 -6.17 2.01
C ARG A 53 -9.72 -6.14 1.01
N HIS A 54 -10.97 -6.14 1.46
CA HIS A 54 -12.16 -6.13 0.58
C HIS A 54 -12.16 -4.97 -0.42
N LYS A 55 -11.54 -3.83 -0.07
CA LYS A 55 -11.40 -2.68 -0.97
C LYS A 55 -10.54 -2.98 -2.20
N TYR A 56 -9.60 -3.91 -2.06
CA TYR A 56 -8.55 -4.20 -3.03
C TYR A 56 -8.66 -5.60 -3.67
N LEU A 57 -9.77 -6.31 -3.49
CA LEU A 57 -10.04 -7.54 -4.23
C LEU A 57 -10.21 -7.26 -5.73
N ALA A 58 -9.77 -8.20 -6.56
CA ALA A 58 -10.06 -8.16 -7.99
C ALA A 58 -11.58 -8.29 -8.21
N GLN A 59 -12.09 -7.49 -9.12
CA GLN A 59 -13.51 -7.42 -9.49
C GLN A 59 -13.75 -8.07 -10.85
N THR A 60 -12.71 -8.28 -11.65
CA THR A 60 -12.83 -8.83 -12.99
C THR A 60 -11.86 -9.97 -13.24
N THR A 61 -12.10 -10.74 -14.30
CA THR A 61 -11.19 -11.81 -14.74
C THR A 61 -10.15 -11.31 -15.75
N SER A 62 -9.91 -10.00 -15.80
CA SER A 62 -9.01 -9.41 -16.79
C SER A 62 -7.58 -9.85 -16.50
N PRO A 63 -6.75 -10.13 -17.52
CA PRO A 63 -5.30 -10.30 -17.33
C PRO A 63 -4.63 -9.08 -16.69
N SER A 64 -5.26 -7.90 -16.80
CA SER A 64 -4.80 -6.63 -16.23
C SER A 64 -5.26 -6.40 -14.79
N ASP A 65 -6.10 -7.27 -14.22
CA ASP A 65 -6.69 -7.10 -12.89
C ASP A 65 -6.08 -8.05 -11.85
N GLY A 66 -4.92 -7.72 -11.31
CA GLY A 66 -4.23 -8.49 -10.26
C GLY A 66 -4.38 -7.89 -8.87
N GLU A 67 -4.27 -8.76 -7.85
CA GLU A 67 -4.33 -8.38 -6.42
C GLU A 67 -2.94 -8.18 -5.77
N ASP A 68 -1.86 -8.56 -6.46
CA ASP A 68 -0.51 -8.59 -5.89
C ASP A 68 0.03 -7.17 -5.63
N VAL A 69 -0.01 -6.71 -4.38
CA VAL A 69 0.59 -5.43 -3.96
C VAL A 69 2.05 -5.63 -3.58
N ARG A 70 2.91 -4.72 -4.03
CA ARG A 70 4.35 -4.73 -3.72
C ARG A 70 4.79 -3.40 -3.15
N TRP A 71 5.64 -3.44 -2.12
CA TRP A 71 6.23 -2.24 -1.54
C TRP A 71 7.64 -2.01 -2.06
N TYR A 72 7.99 -0.74 -2.23
CA TYR A 72 9.28 -0.30 -2.77
C TYR A 72 9.90 0.77 -1.87
N PHE A 73 11.23 0.87 -1.90
CA PHE A 73 11.97 1.98 -1.29
C PHE A 73 12.86 2.67 -2.31
N CYS A 74 13.01 3.98 -2.15
CA CYS A 74 13.87 4.79 -2.99
C CYS A 74 15.36 4.60 -2.62
N LYS A 75 16.20 4.44 -3.65
CA LYS A 75 17.65 4.43 -3.55
C LYS A 75 18.20 5.78 -3.11
N ILE A 76 17.54 6.87 -3.52
CA ILE A 76 17.97 8.22 -3.21
C ILE A 76 17.42 8.57 -1.82
N PRO A 77 18.30 8.92 -0.86
CA PRO A 77 17.87 9.40 0.45
C PRO A 77 17.07 10.70 0.34
N LEU A 78 16.17 10.91 1.28
CA LEU A 78 15.42 12.15 1.42
C LEU A 78 16.38 13.28 1.81
N ARG A 79 16.18 14.47 1.24
CA ARG A 79 16.90 15.65 1.69
C ARG A 79 16.38 16.11 3.06
N ILE A 80 17.20 16.90 3.75
CA ILE A 80 16.80 17.61 4.97
C ILE A 80 15.51 18.41 4.65
N ASN A 81 14.46 18.21 5.46
CA ASN A 81 13.12 18.79 5.31
C ASN A 81 12.31 18.35 4.07
N GLU A 82 12.74 17.32 3.34
CA GLU A 82 11.93 16.74 2.26
C GLU A 82 10.87 15.81 2.83
N VAL A 83 9.59 16.14 2.61
CA VAL A 83 8.47 15.30 3.04
C VAL A 83 8.48 14.02 2.20
N ALA A 84 8.52 12.85 2.84
CA ALA A 84 8.56 11.58 2.11
C ALA A 84 7.22 11.21 1.47
N ALA A 85 6.11 11.73 2.00
CA ALA A 85 4.81 11.76 1.33
C ALA A 85 4.79 12.64 0.06
N SER A 86 5.83 13.44 -0.20
CA SER A 86 5.90 14.15 -1.48
C SER A 86 6.01 13.15 -2.63
N VAL A 87 5.25 13.43 -3.68
CA VAL A 87 5.04 12.49 -4.76
C VAL A 87 6.27 12.46 -5.68
N PRO A 88 6.76 11.29 -6.15
CA PRO A 88 7.84 11.23 -7.14
C PRO A 88 7.58 12.14 -8.34
N ARG A 89 8.61 12.69 -9.00
CA ARG A 89 8.37 13.57 -10.17
C ARG A 89 7.85 12.81 -11.39
N THR A 90 8.14 11.52 -11.48
CA THR A 90 7.79 10.66 -12.61
C THR A 90 6.54 9.83 -12.29
N ASP A 91 5.61 9.72 -13.25
CA ASP A 91 4.34 8.99 -13.07
C ASP A 91 4.55 7.47 -13.00
N ILE A 92 5.65 6.97 -13.55
CA ILE A 92 6.13 5.60 -13.37
C ILE A 92 7.57 5.70 -12.91
N VAL A 93 7.84 5.16 -11.72
CA VAL A 93 9.15 5.29 -11.10
C VAL A 93 10.20 4.44 -11.82
N GLY A 94 11.44 4.94 -11.85
CA GLY A 94 12.54 4.29 -12.56
C GLY A 94 13.06 3.05 -11.83
N LYS A 95 13.37 2.00 -12.60
CA LYS A 95 13.95 0.73 -12.08
C LYS A 95 15.23 0.92 -11.26
N SER A 96 16.05 1.91 -11.59
CA SER A 96 17.29 2.22 -10.87
C SER A 96 17.08 3.07 -9.61
N GLU A 97 15.90 3.65 -9.46
CA GLU A 97 15.56 4.58 -8.38
C GLU A 97 14.79 3.87 -7.27
N TYR A 98 13.90 2.94 -7.60
CA TYR A 98 13.09 2.21 -6.64
C TYR A 98 13.42 0.72 -6.63
N PHE A 99 13.69 0.21 -5.43
CA PHE A 99 13.93 -1.20 -5.20
C PHE A 99 12.76 -1.83 -4.47
N ARG A 100 12.40 -3.04 -4.89
CA ARG A 100 11.34 -3.80 -4.25
C ARG A 100 11.84 -4.34 -2.91
N PHE A 101 10.99 -4.24 -1.89
CA PHE A 101 11.20 -4.98 -0.65
C PHE A 101 11.16 -6.50 -0.88
N SER A 102 11.52 -7.28 0.13
CA SER A 102 11.31 -8.73 0.11
C SER A 102 9.80 -9.04 0.09
N MET A 103 9.44 -10.29 -0.20
CA MET A 103 8.04 -10.74 -0.17
C MET A 103 7.45 -10.54 1.22
N ARG A 104 8.14 -11.07 2.25
CA ARG A 104 7.76 -10.95 3.65
C ARG A 104 7.60 -9.48 4.05
N ASP A 105 8.56 -8.63 3.72
CA ASP A 105 8.49 -7.21 4.09
C ASP A 105 7.36 -6.48 3.36
N SER A 106 7.12 -6.80 2.09
CA SER A 106 5.99 -6.23 1.34
C SER A 106 4.65 -6.62 1.97
N LEU A 107 4.50 -7.87 2.39
CA LEU A 107 3.28 -8.33 3.05
C LEU A 107 3.14 -7.76 4.46
N ALA A 108 4.23 -7.62 5.22
CA ALA A 108 4.18 -7.00 6.54
C ALA A 108 3.74 -5.54 6.45
N LEU A 109 4.30 -4.77 5.50
CA LEU A 109 3.90 -3.40 5.23
C LEU A 109 2.44 -3.31 4.78
N GLU A 110 2.00 -4.21 3.90
CA GLU A 110 0.63 -4.23 3.41
C GLU A 110 -0.37 -4.61 4.52
N ALA A 111 -0.04 -5.57 5.38
CA ALA A 111 -0.89 -5.96 6.51
C ALA A 111 -1.11 -4.77 7.46
N SER A 112 -0.04 -4.09 7.85
CA SER A 112 -0.11 -2.89 8.70
C SER A 112 -0.86 -1.75 8.01
N PHE A 113 -0.61 -1.53 6.71
CA PHE A 113 -1.36 -0.54 5.94
C PHE A 113 -2.86 -0.86 5.90
N LEU A 114 -3.25 -2.10 5.64
CA LEU A 114 -4.66 -2.47 5.58
C LEU A 114 -5.34 -2.39 6.95
N GLN A 115 -4.61 -2.62 8.04
CA GLN A 115 -5.12 -2.46 9.41
C GLN A 115 -5.41 -0.99 9.72
N GLU A 116 -4.40 -0.11 9.57
CA GLU A 116 -4.55 1.33 9.85
C GLU A 116 -5.61 1.99 8.96
N PHE A 117 -5.66 1.63 7.68
CA PHE A 117 -6.61 2.23 6.72
C PHE A 117 -8.00 1.60 6.79
N ALA A 118 -8.17 0.39 7.34
CA ALA A 118 -9.49 -0.14 7.68
C ALA A 118 -10.10 0.61 8.87
N GLU A 119 -9.28 0.99 9.84
CA GLU A 119 -9.69 1.71 11.04
C GLU A 119 -10.07 3.17 10.72
N CYS A 120 -9.37 3.82 9.78
CA CYS A 120 -9.71 5.15 9.27
C CYS A 120 -11.02 5.22 8.43
N SER A 121 -11.65 4.07 8.12
CA SER A 121 -12.87 4.04 7.30
C SER A 121 -14.16 4.38 8.06
N GLU A 122 -14.09 4.56 9.38
CA GLU A 122 -15.14 5.24 10.13
C GLU A 122 -15.09 6.73 9.79
N GLY A 123 -15.87 7.13 8.77
CA GLY A 123 -16.10 8.54 8.44
C GLY A 123 -16.51 9.34 9.67
N PRO A 124 -16.27 10.67 9.69
CA PRO A 124 -16.49 11.48 10.88
C PRO A 124 -17.91 11.24 11.40
N ARG A 125 -18.01 10.67 12.60
CA ARG A 125 -19.27 10.66 13.36
C ARG A 125 -19.64 12.11 13.55
N VAL A 126 -20.58 12.58 12.72
CA VAL A 126 -21.20 13.89 12.86
C VAL A 126 -21.89 13.87 14.22
N HIS A 127 -21.18 14.32 15.25
CA HIS A 127 -21.79 14.76 16.49
C HIS A 127 -22.59 16.00 16.13
N HIS A 128 -23.84 15.77 15.74
CA HIS A 128 -24.87 16.79 15.79
C HIS A 128 -25.03 17.23 17.24
N VAL A 129 -24.27 18.24 17.64
CA VAL A 129 -24.63 19.08 18.78
C VAL A 129 -24.94 20.45 18.21
N GLY A 130 -26.21 20.79 18.26
CA GLY A 130 -26.73 22.03 17.74
C GLY A 130 -26.35 23.26 18.55
N ALA A 131 -26.50 24.38 17.86
CA ALA A 131 -26.85 25.71 18.33
C ALA A 131 -25.78 26.56 19.06
N GLU A 132 -25.32 27.56 18.29
CA GLU A 132 -25.16 28.97 18.64
C GLU A 132 -24.05 29.39 19.61
N THR A 133 -23.05 30.13 19.11
CA THR A 133 -22.80 31.54 19.47
C THR A 133 -21.79 32.19 18.50
N LYS A 134 -22.01 33.48 18.25
CA LYS A 134 -21.48 34.33 17.18
C LYS A 134 -19.97 34.66 17.25
N MET A 135 -19.42 34.85 16.05
CA MET A 135 -18.32 35.72 15.59
C MET A 135 -17.55 36.58 16.61
N ASN A 136 -16.21 36.58 16.51
CA ASN A 136 -15.46 37.77 16.07
C ASN A 136 -14.05 37.41 15.58
N GLY A 137 -13.59 38.08 14.53
CA GLY A 137 -12.27 37.88 13.95
C GLY A 137 -11.21 38.77 14.58
N GLN A 138 -9.96 38.30 14.59
CA GLN A 138 -8.78 39.16 14.55
C GLN A 138 -7.55 38.37 14.11
N GLN A 139 -7.00 38.82 12.99
CA GLN A 139 -5.69 38.45 12.49
C GLN A 139 -4.62 38.95 13.46
N GLN A 140 -3.72 38.10 13.93
CA GLN A 140 -2.49 38.53 14.57
C GLN A 140 -1.36 37.61 14.13
N ALA A 141 -0.48 38.14 13.29
CA ALA A 141 0.81 37.55 12.96
C ALA A 141 1.70 37.59 14.21
N CYS A 142 2.37 36.48 14.52
CA CYS A 142 3.48 36.46 15.47
C CYS A 142 4.62 35.63 14.88
N SER A 143 5.61 36.35 14.38
CA SER A 143 6.99 35.91 14.24
C SER A 143 7.53 35.46 15.61
N TYR A 144 8.08 34.25 15.65
CA TYR A 144 9.07 33.86 16.66
C TYR A 144 10.18 33.08 15.95
N GLY A 145 11.34 33.71 15.84
CA GLY A 145 12.59 33.01 15.56
C GLY A 145 12.98 32.23 16.81
N VAL A 146 13.14 30.92 16.65
CA VAL A 146 13.71 30.03 17.66
C VAL A 146 14.71 29.15 16.94
N ASP A 147 15.94 29.08 17.47
CA ASP A 147 17.08 28.34 16.92
C ASP A 147 16.73 26.87 16.62
N HIS A 148 16.82 26.49 15.35
CA HIS A 148 16.53 25.13 14.85
C HIS A 148 17.78 24.25 14.90
N SER A 149 18.24 23.84 16.08
CA SER A 149 19.28 22.80 16.13
C SER A 149 19.20 21.79 17.27
N ALA A 150 18.21 21.87 18.16
CA ALA A 150 18.13 20.98 19.33
C ALA A 150 16.83 20.17 19.44
N GLU A 151 15.88 20.33 18.49
CA GLU A 151 14.53 19.77 18.60
C GLU A 151 14.29 18.52 17.71
N LEU A 152 15.32 18.06 16.98
CA LEU A 152 15.19 16.90 16.08
C LEU A 152 15.23 15.55 16.80
N ASP A 153 15.70 15.49 18.05
CA ASP A 153 15.87 14.21 18.77
C ASP A 153 14.66 13.83 19.65
N ALA A 154 13.70 14.72 19.86
CA ALA A 154 12.57 14.48 20.80
C ALA A 154 11.30 13.92 20.13
N ALA A 155 11.25 13.86 18.79
CA ALA A 155 10.08 13.35 18.05
C ALA A 155 10.21 11.87 17.63
N ASP A 156 11.32 11.21 17.99
CA ASP A 156 11.63 9.83 17.59
C ASP A 156 11.16 8.76 18.58
N GLU A 157 10.78 9.12 19.82
CA GLU A 157 10.50 8.15 20.90
C GLU A 157 9.15 7.41 20.78
N GLU A 158 8.26 7.77 19.86
CA GLU A 158 6.95 7.09 19.66
C GLU A 158 6.72 6.58 18.22
N ARG A 159 7.77 6.48 17.39
CA ARG A 159 7.63 5.93 16.02
C ARG A 159 7.61 4.41 16.06
N ILE A 160 6.43 3.81 16.22
CA ILE A 160 6.25 2.36 16.01
C ILE A 160 6.22 2.11 14.50
N GLY A 161 7.37 1.78 13.91
CA GLY A 161 7.47 1.43 12.50
C GLY A 161 7.34 -0.07 12.22
N VAL A 162 7.04 -0.43 10.97
CA VAL A 162 7.02 -1.84 10.53
C VAL A 162 8.47 -2.29 10.26
N PRO A 163 8.96 -3.35 10.92
CA PRO A 163 10.33 -3.82 10.74
C PRO A 163 10.50 -4.49 9.37
N VAL A 164 11.50 -4.03 8.61
CA VAL A 164 11.85 -4.52 7.27
C VAL A 164 13.33 -4.87 7.17
N LYS A 165 13.73 -5.57 6.10
CA LYS A 165 15.13 -5.95 5.85
C LYS A 165 15.77 -6.67 7.05
N GLY A 166 15.03 -7.61 7.64
CA GLY A 166 15.49 -8.38 8.81
C GLY A 166 15.58 -7.55 10.09
N GLY A 167 14.81 -6.47 10.21
CA GLY A 167 14.79 -5.60 11.39
C GLY A 167 15.89 -4.54 11.42
N LEU A 168 16.66 -4.40 10.34
CA LEU A 168 17.70 -3.37 10.23
C LEU A 168 17.12 -1.97 9.99
N TYR A 169 15.92 -1.92 9.42
CA TYR A 169 15.20 -0.70 9.11
C TYR A 169 13.75 -0.85 9.57
N GLU A 170 13.13 0.27 9.87
CA GLU A 170 11.70 0.38 10.09
C GLU A 170 11.08 1.29 9.05
N VAL A 171 9.78 1.11 8.82
CA VAL A 171 8.99 1.95 7.93
C VAL A 171 7.82 2.54 8.70
N ASP A 172 7.76 3.86 8.72
CA ASP A 172 6.59 4.61 9.13
C ASP A 172 5.68 4.80 7.92
N LEU A 173 4.48 4.20 7.98
CA LEU A 173 3.48 4.21 6.92
C LEU A 173 2.77 5.55 6.79
N VAL A 174 2.70 6.34 7.86
CA VAL A 174 2.07 7.66 7.87
C VAL A 174 2.99 8.65 7.16
N THR A 175 4.26 8.69 7.56
CA THR A 175 5.22 9.64 6.96
C THR A 175 5.81 9.13 5.65
N ARG A 176 5.66 7.83 5.34
CA ARG A 176 6.29 7.13 4.19
C ARG A 176 7.82 7.16 4.24
N GLN A 177 8.37 7.06 5.44
CA GLN A 177 9.81 7.05 5.69
C GLN A 177 10.29 5.66 6.08
N CYS A 178 11.37 5.22 5.44
CA CYS A 178 12.17 4.08 5.87
C CYS A 178 13.46 4.59 6.48
N PHE A 179 13.73 4.22 7.73
CA PHE A 179 14.85 4.72 8.50
C PHE A 179 15.60 3.55 9.18
N PRO A 180 16.92 3.66 9.35
CA PRO A 180 17.71 2.65 10.05
C PRO A 180 17.42 2.64 11.56
N VAL A 181 17.41 1.46 12.16
CA VAL A 181 17.09 1.29 13.60
C VAL A 181 18.34 1.39 14.47
N TYR A 182 19.45 0.79 14.04
CA TYR A 182 20.64 0.61 14.90
C TYR A 182 21.76 1.63 14.66
N TRP A 183 21.61 2.52 13.68
CA TRP A 183 22.61 3.55 13.37
C TRP A 183 21.92 4.81 12.87
N THR A 184 22.56 5.96 13.08
CA THR A 184 22.13 7.21 12.47
C THR A 184 22.38 7.15 10.97
N GLY A 185 21.33 7.27 10.17
CA GLY A 185 21.44 7.29 8.71
C GLY A 185 20.29 8.04 8.07
N GLU A 186 20.37 8.20 6.76
CA GLU A 186 19.41 9.02 6.03
C GLU A 186 18.11 8.25 5.75
N ASN A 187 16.97 8.92 5.95
CA ASN A 187 15.66 8.38 5.68
C ASN A 187 15.42 8.22 4.17
N ARG A 188 14.66 7.21 3.80
CA ARG A 188 14.34 6.87 2.40
C ARG A 188 12.85 6.85 2.19
N ARG A 189 12.38 7.30 1.02
CA ARG A 189 10.96 7.21 0.67
C ARG A 189 10.54 5.76 0.46
N VAL A 190 9.35 5.40 0.94
CA VAL A 190 8.65 4.16 0.53
C VAL A 190 7.48 4.45 -0.40
N LEU A 191 7.15 3.50 -1.24
CA LEU A 191 6.07 3.58 -2.22
C LEU A 191 5.24 2.30 -2.18
N ARG A 192 3.92 2.43 -2.07
CA ARG A 192 2.98 1.32 -2.23
C ARG A 192 2.69 1.13 -3.72
N GLY A 193 3.00 -0.05 -4.25
CA GLY A 193 2.76 -0.42 -5.65
C GLY A 193 1.53 -1.29 -5.79
N HIS A 194 0.37 -0.69 -6.03
CA HIS A 194 -0.88 -1.40 -6.37
C HIS A 194 -1.32 -1.21 -7.84
N TRP A 195 -0.74 -0.25 -8.55
CA TRP A 195 -0.84 -0.12 -10.01
C TRP A 195 0.55 -0.12 -10.64
N PHE A 196 0.66 -0.71 -11.82
CA PHE A 196 1.93 -0.89 -12.52
C PHE A 196 1.82 -0.47 -13.97
N GLY A 197 2.85 0.21 -14.46
CA GLY A 197 2.99 0.63 -15.83
C GLY A 197 4.16 -0.05 -16.51
N ARG A 198 3.95 -0.48 -17.75
CA ARG A 198 4.97 -1.16 -18.57
C ARG A 198 5.74 -0.14 -19.41
N LYS A 199 6.77 0.48 -18.82
CA LYS A 199 7.58 1.51 -19.48
C LYS A 199 8.81 0.88 -20.16
N SER A 200 8.83 0.88 -21.50
CA SER A 200 9.99 0.52 -22.34
C SER A 200 10.67 -0.82 -21.96
N GLY A 201 9.98 -1.94 -22.17
CA GLY A 201 10.53 -3.29 -21.97
C GLY A 201 9.48 -4.34 -21.58
N LEU A 202 9.92 -5.38 -20.87
CA LEU A 202 9.06 -6.39 -20.24
C LEU A 202 8.71 -6.06 -18.77
N ASP A 203 9.39 -5.08 -18.18
CA ASP A 203 9.30 -4.81 -16.76
C ASP A 203 8.07 -3.96 -16.43
N TRP A 204 7.35 -4.39 -15.39
CA TRP A 204 6.25 -3.67 -14.80
C TRP A 204 6.76 -2.90 -13.59
N LEU A 205 6.67 -1.58 -13.66
CA LEU A 205 7.18 -0.69 -12.63
C LEU A 205 6.00 -0.02 -11.92
N PRO A 206 6.10 0.22 -10.61
CA PRO A 206 5.00 0.80 -9.87
C PRO A 206 4.69 2.20 -10.41
N VAL A 207 3.40 2.46 -10.55
CA VAL A 207 2.85 3.78 -10.85
C VAL A 207 2.95 4.61 -9.59
N ARG A 208 3.15 5.91 -9.77
CA ARG A 208 3.13 6.91 -8.72
C ARG A 208 1.84 6.81 -7.89
N GLU A 209 1.96 6.92 -6.57
CA GLU A 209 0.88 6.52 -5.66
C GLU A 209 -0.40 7.37 -5.80
N ASP A 210 -0.29 8.69 -5.97
CA ASP A 210 -1.42 9.59 -6.24
C ASP A 210 -2.17 9.26 -7.54
N VAL A 211 -1.43 8.88 -8.58
CA VAL A 211 -2.00 8.44 -9.86
C VAL A 211 -2.64 7.07 -9.68
N ALA A 212 -1.98 6.15 -8.97
CA ALA A 212 -2.48 4.82 -8.67
C ALA A 212 -3.77 4.87 -7.81
N GLU A 213 -3.90 5.82 -6.89
CA GLU A 213 -5.12 6.04 -6.11
C GLU A 213 -6.29 6.55 -6.96
N GLN A 214 -6.04 7.47 -7.89
CA GLN A 214 -7.05 7.94 -8.83
C GLN A 214 -7.49 6.83 -9.80
N LEU A 215 -6.54 6.00 -10.26
CA LEU A 215 -6.85 4.80 -11.04
C LEU A 215 -7.68 3.80 -10.24
N GLU A 216 -7.34 3.56 -8.96
CA GLU A 216 -8.10 2.67 -8.08
C GLU A 216 -9.53 3.20 -7.84
N PHE A 217 -9.69 4.52 -7.69
CA PHE A 217 -11.00 5.14 -7.57
C PHE A 217 -11.86 4.92 -8.82
N ALA A 218 -11.30 5.14 -10.00
CA ALA A 218 -11.99 4.88 -11.27
C ALA A 218 -12.30 3.39 -11.47
N TYR A 219 -11.37 2.51 -11.12
CA TYR A 219 -11.55 1.07 -11.18
C TYR A 219 -12.69 0.60 -10.28
N ARG A 220 -12.78 1.08 -9.04
CA ARG A 220 -13.89 0.76 -8.12
C ARG A 220 -15.24 1.29 -8.61
N GLY A 221 -15.23 2.35 -9.41
CA GLY A 221 -16.41 2.86 -10.14
C GLY A 221 -16.73 2.06 -11.41
N GLN A 222 -16.01 0.96 -11.68
CA GLN A 222 -16.15 0.11 -12.85
C GLN A 222 -16.09 0.89 -14.17
N VAL A 223 -15.09 1.76 -14.28
CA VAL A 223 -14.96 2.72 -15.39
C VAL A 223 -15.03 2.08 -16.79
N TRP A 224 -14.63 0.82 -16.94
CA TRP A 224 -14.73 0.06 -18.20
C TRP A 224 -16.17 -0.20 -18.66
N HIS A 225 -17.19 -0.08 -17.81
CA HIS A 225 -18.59 -0.12 -18.24
C HIS A 225 -19.08 1.23 -18.79
N GLN A 226 -18.42 2.34 -18.45
CA GLN A 226 -18.83 3.70 -18.84
C GLN A 226 -18.13 4.20 -20.12
N ARG A 227 -17.94 3.31 -21.09
CA ARG A 227 -17.23 3.63 -22.34
C ARG A 227 -18.01 4.61 -23.20
N ARG A 228 -17.29 5.51 -23.85
CA ARG A 228 -17.82 6.43 -24.85
C ARG A 228 -16.95 6.37 -26.09
N PHE A 229 -17.52 6.75 -27.23
CA PHE A 229 -16.71 6.93 -28.42
C PHE A 229 -15.74 8.08 -28.17
N GLN A 230 -14.45 7.74 -28.08
CA GLN A 230 -13.41 8.73 -27.85
C GLN A 230 -13.00 9.38 -29.17
N PRO A 231 -12.50 10.62 -29.15
CA PRO A 231 -11.89 11.25 -30.33
C PRO A 231 -10.76 10.43 -30.98
N SER A 232 -10.18 9.48 -30.23
CA SER A 232 -9.19 8.52 -30.74
C SER A 232 -9.76 7.47 -31.70
N GLY A 233 -11.08 7.42 -31.91
CA GLY A 233 -11.75 6.43 -32.75
C GLY A 233 -12.01 5.10 -32.06
N LEU A 234 -11.68 4.99 -30.76
CA LEU A 234 -11.93 3.81 -29.95
C LEU A 234 -13.11 4.01 -29.01
N TYR A 235 -13.80 2.91 -28.73
CA TYR A 235 -14.79 2.87 -27.66
C TYR A 235 -14.07 2.58 -26.34
N ALA A 236 -13.82 3.64 -25.57
CA ALA A 236 -13.01 3.58 -24.35
C ALA A 236 -13.56 4.52 -23.29
N ALA A 237 -13.28 4.23 -22.02
CA ALA A 237 -13.56 5.14 -20.93
C ALA A 237 -12.29 5.93 -20.60
N ARG A 238 -12.41 7.26 -20.52
CA ARG A 238 -11.31 8.17 -20.25
C ARG A 238 -11.39 8.63 -18.80
N VAL A 239 -10.27 8.56 -18.11
CA VAL A 239 -10.08 9.08 -16.75
C VAL A 239 -9.03 10.16 -16.82
N ASP A 240 -9.43 11.42 -16.65
CA ASP A 240 -8.48 12.52 -16.53
C ASP A 240 -7.83 12.48 -15.14
N LEU A 241 -6.50 12.42 -15.12
CA LEU A 241 -5.72 12.27 -13.90
C LEU A 241 -5.20 13.64 -13.47
N GLN A 242 -5.51 14.02 -12.24
CA GLN A 242 -5.05 15.24 -11.62
C GLN A 242 -3.62 15.05 -11.08
N GLY A 243 -2.83 16.12 -11.08
CA GLY A 243 -1.48 16.11 -10.49
C GLY A 243 -0.48 16.97 -11.26
N SER A 244 0.79 16.68 -11.04
CA SER A 244 1.94 17.46 -11.52
C SER A 244 2.14 17.45 -13.05
N SER A 245 1.52 16.50 -13.75
CA SER A 245 1.69 16.26 -15.19
C SER A 245 0.42 16.70 -15.96
N PRO A 246 0.38 17.90 -16.56
CA PRO A 246 -0.80 18.37 -17.27
C PRO A 246 -1.20 17.48 -18.45
N GLY A 247 -2.48 17.15 -18.56
CA GLY A 247 -3.02 16.33 -19.65
C GLY A 247 -2.74 14.84 -19.51
N LEU A 248 -2.28 14.37 -18.34
CA LEU A 248 -2.20 12.96 -18.01
C LEU A 248 -3.62 12.37 -17.96
N HIS A 249 -3.84 11.26 -18.65
CA HIS A 249 -5.13 10.57 -18.63
C HIS A 249 -4.95 9.07 -18.86
N ALA A 250 -5.85 8.28 -18.30
CA ALA A 250 -5.93 6.86 -18.53
C ALA A 250 -7.10 6.52 -19.47
N LEU A 251 -6.87 5.53 -20.34
CA LEU A 251 -7.88 4.98 -21.23
C LEU A 251 -8.12 3.52 -20.85
N PHE A 252 -9.37 3.19 -20.53
CA PHE A 252 -9.83 1.83 -20.29
C PHE A 252 -10.57 1.33 -21.53
N ILE A 253 -10.07 0.22 -22.08
CA ILE A 253 -10.56 -0.45 -23.30
C ILE A 253 -10.93 -1.88 -22.90
N GLY A 254 -11.68 -2.59 -23.74
CA GLY A 254 -12.13 -3.96 -23.46
C GLY A 254 -13.54 -3.98 -22.88
N GLU A 255 -14.09 -5.18 -22.69
CA GLU A 255 -15.52 -5.41 -22.42
C GLU A 255 -15.70 -6.17 -21.11
N ASP A 256 -16.63 -5.69 -20.29
CA ASP A 256 -17.03 -6.26 -19.01
C ASP A 256 -15.84 -6.73 -18.18
N ASP A 257 -15.64 -8.05 -18.08
CA ASP A 257 -14.59 -8.60 -17.23
C ASP A 257 -13.19 -8.56 -17.85
N ASN A 258 -13.07 -8.24 -19.14
CA ASN A 258 -11.83 -8.28 -19.90
C ASN A 258 -11.43 -6.88 -20.38
N TRP A 259 -10.83 -6.08 -19.49
CA TRP A 259 -10.37 -4.72 -19.76
C TRP A 259 -8.84 -4.60 -19.86
N GLU A 260 -8.38 -3.65 -20.65
CA GLU A 260 -6.99 -3.19 -20.71
C GLU A 260 -6.94 -1.69 -20.43
N ALA A 261 -5.90 -1.25 -19.72
CA ALA A 261 -5.72 0.17 -19.41
C ALA A 261 -4.41 0.70 -19.99
N TRP A 262 -4.43 1.98 -20.37
CA TRP A 262 -3.29 2.68 -20.96
C TRP A 262 -3.15 4.08 -20.38
N LEU A 263 -1.97 4.44 -19.90
CA LEU A 263 -1.62 5.79 -19.44
C LEU A 263 -1.06 6.62 -20.60
N ASN A 264 -1.60 7.82 -20.81
CA ASN A 264 -1.27 8.69 -21.93
C ASN A 264 -1.05 10.14 -21.46
N PHE A 265 -0.29 10.90 -22.25
CA PHE A 265 0.05 12.31 -21.98
C PHE A 265 -0.42 13.23 -23.11
N GLY A 266 -1.01 14.38 -22.75
CA GLY A 266 -1.32 15.48 -23.67
C GLY A 266 -2.80 15.63 -24.07
N THR A 267 -3.12 16.79 -24.67
CA THR A 267 -4.46 17.18 -25.18
C THR A 267 -4.56 17.18 -26.71
N ALA A 268 -3.50 16.80 -27.43
CA ALA A 268 -3.41 16.97 -28.88
C ALA A 268 -4.32 16.00 -29.67
N GLY A 269 -5.11 16.57 -30.59
CA GLY A 269 -6.01 15.86 -31.49
C GLY A 269 -5.34 14.71 -32.25
N PHE A 270 -6.02 13.57 -32.26
CA PHE A 270 -5.49 12.29 -32.71
C PHE A 270 -5.53 12.16 -34.25
N SER A 271 -4.45 12.56 -34.93
CA SER A 271 -4.15 12.02 -36.25
C SER A 271 -3.25 10.80 -36.09
N ASN A 272 -3.87 9.62 -35.92
CA ASN A 272 -3.43 8.27 -36.32
C ASN A 272 -4.00 7.21 -35.36
N VAL A 273 -5.10 6.60 -35.79
CA VAL A 273 -5.87 5.52 -35.13
C VAL A 273 -5.10 4.18 -35.03
N ILE A 274 -3.76 4.20 -35.16
CA ILE A 274 -2.90 3.00 -35.18
C ILE A 274 -1.77 3.06 -34.11
N SER A 275 -1.57 4.18 -33.41
CA SER A 275 -0.42 4.38 -32.51
C SER A 275 -0.72 4.36 -30.99
N LEU A 276 -1.81 3.75 -30.53
CA LEU A 276 -1.88 3.32 -29.10
C LEU A 276 -0.71 2.39 -28.72
N ARG A 277 -0.12 1.72 -29.72
CA ARG A 277 1.07 0.88 -29.58
C ARG A 277 2.40 1.67 -29.55
N GLY A 278 2.38 2.99 -29.75
CA GLY A 278 3.60 3.80 -29.94
C GLY A 278 4.03 4.61 -28.70
N ASN A 279 3.09 5.32 -28.05
CA ASN A 279 3.41 6.26 -26.96
C ASN A 279 2.65 6.03 -25.64
N GLY A 280 1.59 5.20 -25.65
CA GLY A 280 0.83 4.89 -24.45
C GLY A 280 1.57 3.87 -23.58
N ILE A 281 1.49 4.03 -22.25
CA ILE A 281 2.08 3.08 -21.32
C ILE A 281 1.00 2.12 -20.84
N GLN A 282 1.15 0.84 -21.14
CA GLN A 282 0.20 -0.18 -20.70
C GLN A 282 0.17 -0.22 -19.18
N LEU A 283 -1.03 -0.19 -18.61
CA LEU A 283 -1.29 -0.27 -17.18
C LEU A 283 -1.86 -1.64 -16.83
N ARG A 284 -1.57 -2.07 -15.61
CA ARG A 284 -2.28 -3.16 -14.93
C ARG A 284 -2.41 -2.84 -13.46
N ARG A 285 -3.40 -3.44 -12.84
CA ARG A 285 -3.58 -3.49 -11.39
C ARG A 285 -2.84 -4.72 -10.85
N GLY A 286 -2.10 -4.54 -9.77
CA GLY A 286 -1.24 -5.58 -9.19
C GLY A 286 0.05 -5.90 -9.96
N CYS A 287 1.03 -6.47 -9.27
CA CYS A 287 2.35 -6.80 -9.78
C CYS A 287 2.39 -8.16 -10.52
N ALA A 288 1.34 -8.95 -10.44
CA ALA A 288 1.20 -10.18 -11.19
C ALA A 288 -0.25 -10.34 -11.65
N SER A 289 -0.44 -10.95 -12.83
CA SER A 289 -1.77 -11.32 -13.26
C SER A 289 -2.33 -12.40 -12.32
N PRO A 290 -3.67 -12.47 -12.14
CA PRO A 290 -4.30 -13.52 -11.36
C PRO A 290 -3.83 -14.90 -11.80
N GLY A 291 -3.37 -15.72 -10.85
CA GLY A 291 -2.93 -17.10 -11.12
C GLY A 291 -1.54 -17.26 -11.74
N SER A 292 -0.71 -16.20 -11.81
CA SER A 292 0.69 -16.34 -12.21
C SER A 292 1.49 -17.12 -11.16
N LEU A 293 1.56 -18.45 -11.31
CA LEU A 293 2.37 -19.34 -10.46
C LEU A 293 3.89 -19.18 -10.67
N LYS A 294 4.32 -18.41 -11.68
CA LYS A 294 5.74 -18.23 -11.99
C LYS A 294 6.29 -17.03 -11.23
N PRO A 295 7.29 -17.23 -10.34
CA PRO A 295 7.96 -16.11 -9.71
C PRO A 295 8.67 -15.27 -10.78
N THR A 296 8.58 -13.96 -10.64
CA THR A 296 9.31 -13.01 -11.49
C THR A 296 10.82 -13.23 -11.38
N GLN A 297 11.60 -12.82 -12.38
CA GLN A 297 13.05 -12.99 -12.36
C GLN A 297 13.69 -12.31 -11.13
N ASP A 298 13.13 -11.20 -10.67
CA ASP A 298 13.58 -10.50 -9.46
C ASP A 298 13.19 -11.26 -8.17
N GLU A 299 12.05 -11.96 -8.14
CA GLU A 299 11.69 -12.88 -7.04
C GLU A 299 12.67 -14.04 -6.93
N ILE A 300 13.04 -14.62 -8.06
CA ILE A 300 14.04 -15.70 -8.11
C ILE A 300 15.40 -15.19 -7.57
N ARG A 301 15.80 -13.97 -7.92
CA ARG A 301 17.04 -13.36 -7.39
C ARG A 301 16.96 -13.13 -5.88
N GLN A 302 15.82 -12.62 -5.39
CA GLN A 302 15.62 -12.39 -3.96
C GLN A 302 15.61 -13.69 -3.15
N GLN A 303 14.93 -14.74 -3.64
CA GLN A 303 14.93 -16.05 -3.00
C GLN A 303 16.35 -16.63 -2.88
N LYS A 304 17.15 -16.53 -3.94
CA LYS A 304 18.55 -16.98 -3.94
C LYS A 304 19.41 -16.18 -2.96
N ALA A 305 19.21 -14.87 -2.83
CA ALA A 305 19.93 -14.06 -1.87
C ALA A 305 19.65 -14.51 -0.42
N CYS A 306 18.42 -14.90 -0.10
CA CYS A 306 18.07 -15.43 1.22
C CYS A 306 18.74 -16.79 1.52
N THR A 307 18.94 -17.65 0.51
CA THR A 307 19.60 -18.95 0.68
C THR A 307 21.10 -18.81 0.98
N VAL A 308 21.77 -17.78 0.44
CA VAL A 308 23.22 -17.57 0.62
C VAL A 308 23.59 -17.10 2.04
N PHE A 309 22.66 -16.50 2.78
CA PHE A 309 22.89 -16.13 4.20
C PHE A 309 22.49 -17.21 5.20
N SER A 310 22.11 -18.41 4.74
CA SER A 310 21.65 -19.52 5.58
C SER A 310 22.70 -20.65 5.73
N HIS A 311 23.95 -20.41 5.35
CA HIS A 311 25.06 -21.36 5.46
C HIS A 311 26.28 -20.75 6.16
#